data_AF-A0A938VIQ8-F1
#
_entry.id   AF-A0A938VIQ8-F1
#
_cell.length_a   1.000
_cell.length_b   1.000
_cell.length_c   1.000
_cell.angle_alpha   90.00
_cell.angle_beta   90.00
_cell.angle_gamma   90.00
#
_symmetry.space_group_name_H-M   'P 1'
#
loop_
_entity.id
_entity.type
_entity.pdbx_description
1 polymer ?
#
loop_
_entity_poly.entity_id
_entity_poly.type
_entity_poly.pdbx_seq_one_letter_code
_entity_poly.pdbx_strand_id
1 'polypeptide(L)'
;MIYKLKHIYHQYPRQYWLMLAGLVISTAGGSMIWPFMLIYASSKLDMPLSTVAMLISINAGTGLFASFLAGALSDRIGRKAVMVFSLIVNGIAYYLLMHAETYPHFVVLMALLGLSNPLYQVGADAMLADIIPSEQRTDAYALNRIAHNAAFGMGPAVG
;
A
#
# COMPACT_ATOMS: atom_id res chain seq x y z
N MET A 1 10.52 -25.12 14.54
CA MET A 1 10.10 -23.92 13.76
C MET A 1 8.79 -24.14 13.01
N ILE A 2 8.66 -25.21 12.21
CA ILE A 2 7.46 -25.53 11.41
C ILE A 2 6.18 -25.73 12.28
N TYR A 3 6.29 -26.34 13.46
CA TYR A 3 5.17 -26.51 14.39
C TYR A 3 4.58 -25.19 14.90
N LYS A 4 5.42 -24.17 15.17
CA LYS A 4 4.95 -22.84 15.58
C LYS A 4 4.21 -22.12 14.44
N LEU A 5 4.70 -22.25 13.21
CA LEU A 5 4.05 -21.70 12.01
C LEU A 5 2.68 -22.34 11.75
N LYS A 6 2.57 -23.66 11.92
CA LYS A 6 1.30 -24.38 11.74
C LYS A 6 0.27 -23.97 12.82
N HIS A 7 0.72 -23.72 14.04
CA HIS A 7 -0.15 -23.25 15.12
C HIS A 7 -0.68 -21.83 14.87
N ILE A 8 0.17 -20.92 14.37
CA ILE A 8 -0.22 -19.55 13.98
C ILE A 8 -1.22 -19.59 12.81
N TYR A 9 -1.01 -20.46 11.82
CA TYR A 9 -1.92 -20.58 10.68
C TYR A 9 -3.36 -20.93 11.08
N HIS A 10 -3.52 -21.85 12.03
CA HIS A 10 -4.83 -22.26 12.54
C HIS A 10 -5.44 -21.27 13.55
N GLN A 11 -4.66 -20.31 14.05
CA GLN A 11 -5.11 -19.32 15.03
C GLN A 11 -5.98 -18.23 14.39
N TYR A 12 -5.77 -17.93 13.10
CA TYR A 12 -6.46 -16.85 12.40
C TYR A 12 -7.42 -17.35 11.33
N PRO A 13 -8.54 -16.64 11.08
CA PRO A 13 -9.50 -17.01 10.05
C PRO A 13 -8.88 -16.90 8.65
N ARG A 14 -9.42 -17.66 7.69
CA ARG A 14 -8.98 -17.62 6.28
C ARG A 14 -9.01 -16.20 5.68
N GLN A 15 -9.97 -15.38 6.10
CA GLN A 15 -10.10 -13.99 5.66
C GLN A 15 -8.87 -13.14 6.02
N TYR A 16 -8.29 -13.34 7.20
CA TYR A 16 -7.07 -12.66 7.62
C TYR A 16 -5.89 -13.00 6.70
N TRP A 17 -5.71 -14.29 6.39
CA TRP A 17 -4.65 -14.73 5.48
C TRP A 17 -4.80 -14.19 4.05
N LEU A 18 -6.04 -14.03 3.57
CA LEU A 18 -6.30 -13.37 2.28
C LEU A 18 -5.92 -11.89 2.30
N MET A 19 -6.23 -11.17 3.38
CA MET A 19 -5.82 -9.77 3.55
C MET A 19 -4.30 -9.64 3.65
N LEU A 20 -3.65 -10.53 4.41
CA LEU A 20 -2.19 -10.54 4.55
C LEU A 20 -1.50 -10.81 3.21
N ALA A 21 -2.02 -11.76 2.42
CA ALA A 21 -1.52 -12.01 1.07
C ALA A 21 -1.68 -10.78 0.17
N GLY A 22 -2.85 -10.13 0.21
CA GLY A 22 -3.10 -8.88 -0.50
C GLY A 22 -2.11 -7.77 -0.12
N LEU A 23 -1.85 -7.61 1.19
CA LEU A 23 -0.85 -6.66 1.72
C LEU A 23 0.54 -6.96 1.19
N VAL A 24 0.98 -8.22 1.22
CA VAL A 24 2.31 -8.62 0.76
C VAL A 24 2.46 -8.36 -0.74
N ILE A 25 1.49 -8.79 -1.55
CA ILE A 25 1.53 -8.61 -3.01
C ILE A 25 1.52 -7.13 -3.38
N SER A 26 0.63 -6.33 -2.78
CA SER A 26 0.52 -4.91 -3.09
C SER A 26 1.76 -4.13 -2.64
N THR A 27 2.30 -4.47 -1.47
CA THR A 27 3.50 -3.82 -0.92
C THR A 27 4.73 -4.16 -1.75
N ALA A 28 4.95 -5.44 -2.07
CA ALA A 28 6.07 -5.87 -2.89
C ALA A 28 5.99 -5.25 -4.30
N GLY A 29 4.81 -5.29 -4.94
CA GLY A 29 4.61 -4.71 -6.27
C GLY A 29 4.83 -3.19 -6.29
N GLY A 30 4.34 -2.46 -5.27
CA GLY A 30 4.58 -1.01 -5.17
C GLY A 30 6.05 -0.68 -4.91
N SER A 31 6.72 -1.45 -4.05
CA SER A 31 8.13 -1.22 -3.72
C SER A 31 9.09 -1.63 -4.82
N MET A 32 8.69 -2.45 -5.80
CA MET A 32 9.47 -2.66 -7.03
C MET A 32 9.62 -1.38 -7.86
N ILE A 33 8.69 -0.43 -7.76
CA ILE A 33 8.67 0.75 -8.63
C ILE A 33 9.13 1.99 -7.87
N TRP A 34 8.66 2.15 -6.63
CA TRP A 34 8.78 3.39 -5.87
C TRP A 34 10.24 3.86 -5.64
N PRO A 35 11.21 3.00 -5.24
CA PRO A 35 12.60 3.41 -5.03
C PRO A 35 13.32 3.79 -6.33
N PHE A 36 13.01 3.11 -7.44
CA PHE A 36 13.62 3.40 -8.74
C PHE A 36 12.99 4.63 -9.40
N MET A 37 11.76 5.01 -9.04
CA MET A 37 11.12 6.23 -9.54
C MET A 37 11.97 7.48 -9.25
N LEU A 38 12.54 7.60 -8.05
CA LEU A 38 13.41 8.71 -7.68
C LEU A 38 14.66 8.77 -8.56
N ILE A 39 15.28 7.60 -8.78
CA ILE A 39 16.48 7.47 -9.62
C ILE A 39 16.13 7.79 -11.09
N TYR A 40 15.00 7.30 -11.59
CA TYR A 40 14.54 7.57 -12.95
C TYR A 40 14.25 9.06 -13.17
N ALA A 41 13.47 9.68 -12.28
CA ALA A 41 13.15 11.11 -12.40
C ALA A 41 14.41 11.98 -12.33
N SER A 42 15.34 11.68 -11.41
CA SER A 42 16.57 12.45 -11.24
C SER A 42 17.60 12.20 -12.36
N SER A 43 17.85 10.94 -12.72
CA SER A 43 18.98 10.55 -13.58
C SER A 43 18.61 10.29 -15.05
N LYS A 44 17.34 10.07 -15.38
CA LYS A 44 16.88 9.88 -16.78
C LYS A 44 16.12 11.07 -17.32
N LEU A 45 15.39 11.79 -16.47
CA LEU A 45 14.65 12.98 -16.85
C LEU A 45 15.36 14.27 -16.44
N ASP A 46 16.57 14.17 -15.88
CA ASP A 46 17.39 15.28 -15.38
C ASP A 46 16.61 16.23 -14.45
N MET A 47 15.62 15.71 -13.71
CA MET A 47 14.81 16.53 -12.83
C MET A 47 15.61 16.93 -11.58
N PRO A 48 15.53 18.19 -11.16
CA PRO A 48 16.10 18.62 -9.88
C PRO A 48 15.55 17.78 -8.73
N LEU A 49 16.40 17.46 -7.75
CA LEU A 49 16.00 16.68 -6.57
C LEU A 49 14.84 17.34 -5.80
N SER A 50 14.77 18.68 -5.82
CA SER A 50 13.65 19.45 -5.26
C SER A 50 12.31 19.13 -5.93
N THR A 51 12.31 18.92 -7.24
CA THR A 51 11.14 18.53 -8.03
C THR A 51 10.66 17.14 -7.66
N VAL A 52 11.58 16.19 -7.44
CA VAL A 52 11.19 14.84 -7.00
C VAL A 52 10.71 14.84 -5.55
N ALA A 53 11.32 15.64 -4.67
CA ALA A 53 10.83 15.83 -3.32
C ALA A 53 9.41 16.44 -3.30
N MET A 54 9.09 17.34 -4.23
CA MET A 54 7.71 17.83 -4.41
C MET A 54 6.73 16.72 -4.80
N LEU A 55 7.11 15.78 -5.67
CA LEU A 55 6.27 14.63 -6.03
C LEU A 55 5.93 13.76 -4.81
N ILE A 56 6.94 13.46 -3.99
CA ILE A 56 6.75 12.74 -2.72
C ILE A 56 5.83 13.53 -1.78
N SER A 57 6.01 14.85 -1.72
CA SER A 57 5.17 15.74 -0.91
C SER A 57 3.72 15.77 -1.40
N ILE A 58 3.48 15.75 -2.71
CA ILE A 58 2.15 15.67 -3.31
C ILE A 58 1.49 14.34 -2.93
N ASN A 59 2.21 13.23 -3.06
CA ASN A 59 1.71 11.91 -2.65
C ASN A 59 1.33 11.90 -1.15
N ALA A 60 2.21 12.38 -0.28
CA ALA A 60 1.95 12.44 1.15
C ALA A 60 0.79 13.39 1.51
N GLY A 61 0.73 14.57 0.89
CA GLY A 61 -0.30 15.58 1.14
C GLY A 61 -1.69 15.11 0.71
N THR A 62 -1.78 14.48 -0.47
CA THR A 62 -3.03 13.88 -0.95
C THR A 62 -3.44 12.66 -0.12
N GLY A 63 -2.48 11.85 0.34
CA GLY A 63 -2.74 10.75 1.27
C GLY A 63 -3.24 11.21 2.63
N LEU A 64 -2.69 12.29 3.17
CA LEU A 64 -3.20 12.90 4.40
C LEU A 64 -4.67 13.34 4.21
N PHE A 65 -4.97 14.02 3.10
CA PHE A 65 -6.34 14.43 2.78
C PHE A 65 -7.30 13.24 2.65
N ALA A 66 -6.91 12.20 1.91
CA ALA A 66 -7.71 11.01 1.73
C ALA A 66 -7.92 10.23 3.03
N SER A 67 -6.97 10.26 3.96
CA SER A 67 -7.08 9.57 5.26
C SER A 67 -8.27 10.06 6.09
N PHE A 68 -8.61 11.35 6.02
CA PHE A 68 -9.80 11.90 6.69
C PHE A 68 -11.12 11.35 6.11
N LEU A 69 -11.14 11.05 4.81
CA LEU A 69 -12.33 10.57 4.11
C LEU A 69 -12.43 9.04 4.08
N ALA A 70 -11.29 8.35 4.21
CA ALA A 70 -11.17 6.91 4.05
C ALA A 70 -12.09 6.13 5.00
N GLY A 71 -12.17 6.52 6.28
CA GLY A 71 -13.03 5.87 7.27
C GLY A 71 -14.50 5.97 6.91
N ALA A 72 -14.99 7.19 6.69
CA ALA A 72 -16.39 7.43 6.31
C ALA A 72 -16.78 6.74 5.00
N LEU A 73 -15.87 6.70 4.02
CA LEU A 73 -16.09 6.01 2.75
C LEU A 73 -16.16 4.49 2.94
N SER A 74 -15.23 3.95 3.73
CA SER A 74 -15.16 2.52 4.08
C SER A 74 -16.42 2.05 4.81
N ASP A 75 -16.95 2.86 5.73
CA ASP A 75 -18.16 2.53 6.48
C ASP A 75 -19.43 2.64 5.62
N ARG A 76 -19.49 3.59 4.66
CA ARG A 76 -20.66 3.76 3.77
C ARG A 76 -20.73 2.79 2.60
N ILE A 77 -19.61 2.59 1.90
CA ILE A 77 -19.55 1.78 0.67
C ILE A 77 -19.24 0.31 1.00
N GLY A 78 -18.65 0.06 2.17
CA GLY A 78 -18.22 -1.24 2.61
C GLY A 78 -16.71 -1.43 2.44
N ARG A 79 -16.08 -1.91 3.51
CA ARG A 79 -14.62 -2.08 3.66
C ARG A 79 -13.98 -2.81 2.47
N LYS A 80 -14.54 -3.96 2.08
CA LYS A 80 -14.03 -4.76 0.96
C LYS A 80 -14.04 -3.99 -0.37
N ALA A 81 -15.13 -3.30 -0.68
CA ALA A 81 -15.27 -2.59 -1.96
C ALA A 81 -14.25 -1.44 -2.05
N VAL A 82 -14.07 -0.69 -0.96
CA VAL A 82 -13.10 0.40 -0.86
C VAL A 82 -11.66 -0.11 -0.97
N MET A 83 -11.32 -1.22 -0.31
CA MET A 83 -10.01 -1.85 -0.42
C MET A 83 -9.71 -2.32 -1.85
N VAL A 84 -10.66 -2.98 -2.50
CA VAL A 84 -10.50 -3.46 -3.89
C VAL A 84 -10.35 -2.29 -4.86
N PHE A 85 -11.16 -1.24 -4.70
CA PHE A 85 -11.03 -0.02 -5.50
C PHE A 85 -9.63 0.60 -5.35
N SER A 86 -9.13 0.71 -4.12
CA SER A 86 -7.77 1.19 -3.87
C SER A 86 -6.73 0.37 -4.60
N LEU A 87 -6.79 -0.97 -4.50
CA LEU A 87 -5.82 -1.86 -5.14
C LEU A 87 -5.84 -1.72 -6.68
N ILE A 88 -7.03 -1.61 -7.28
CA ILE A 88 -7.19 -1.41 -8.72
C ILE A 88 -6.56 -0.07 -9.14
N VAL A 89 -6.89 1.01 -8.42
CA VAL A 89 -6.35 2.35 -8.71
C VAL A 89 -4.84 2.37 -8.57
N ASN A 90 -4.29 1.75 -7.52
CA ASN A 90 -2.84 1.65 -7.34
C ASN A 90 -2.19 0.85 -8.47
N GLY A 91 -2.74 -0.30 -8.85
CA GLY A 91 -2.22 -1.11 -9.95
C GLY A 91 -2.20 -0.37 -11.28
N ILE A 92 -3.28 0.34 -11.61
CA ILE A 92 -3.36 1.18 -12.81
C ILE A 92 -2.36 2.33 -12.73
N ALA A 93 -2.27 3.03 -11.59
CA ALA A 93 -1.35 4.15 -11.42
C ALA A 93 0.11 3.73 -11.57
N TYR A 94 0.51 2.60 -10.97
CA TYR A 94 1.85 2.04 -11.11
C TYR A 94 2.15 1.61 -12.55
N TYR A 95 1.19 0.98 -13.23
CA TYR A 95 1.34 0.63 -14.65
C TYR A 95 1.51 1.86 -15.55
N LEU A 96 0.71 2.92 -15.33
CA LEU A 96 0.83 4.18 -16.06
C LEU A 96 2.13 4.92 -15.73
N LEU A 97 2.66 4.76 -14.51
CA LEU A 97 3.92 5.36 -14.09
C LEU A 97 5.10 4.85 -14.93
N MET A 98 5.04 3.61 -15.41
CA MET A 98 6.05 3.07 -16.34
C MET A 98 6.13 3.84 -17.66
N HIS A 99 5.05 4.53 -18.04
CA HIS A 99 4.93 5.30 -19.28
C HIS A 99 5.03 6.82 -19.03
N ALA A 100 5.35 7.23 -17.81
CA ALA A 100 5.43 8.64 -17.43
C ALA A 100 6.76 9.26 -17.91
N GLU A 101 6.67 10.19 -18.86
CA GLU A 101 7.84 10.88 -19.43
C GLU A 101 7.97 12.35 -19.00
N THR A 102 6.90 12.94 -18.46
CA THR A 102 6.85 14.38 -18.17
C THR A 102 6.45 14.62 -16.72
N TYR A 103 6.92 15.74 -16.15
CA TYR A 103 6.61 16.12 -14.77
C TYR A 103 5.10 16.10 -14.44
N PRO A 104 4.20 16.65 -15.29
CA PRO A 104 2.75 16.56 -15.05
C PRO A 104 2.21 15.13 -14.94
N HIS A 105 2.73 14.17 -15.72
CA HIS A 105 2.34 12.76 -15.60
C HIS A 105 2.66 12.23 -14.20
N PHE A 106 3.87 12.50 -13.70
CA PHE A 106 4.24 12.11 -12.34
C PHE A 106 3.38 12.77 -11.28
N VAL A 107 3.07 14.07 -11.42
CA VAL A 107 2.21 14.78 -10.45
C VAL A 107 0.84 14.11 -10.33
N VAL A 108 0.17 13.84 -11.45
CA VAL A 108 -1.16 13.22 -11.47
C VAL A 108 -1.12 11.82 -10.86
N LEU A 109 -0.14 11.01 -11.25
CA LEU A 109 -0.03 9.63 -10.78
C LEU A 109 0.37 9.56 -9.29
N MET A 110 1.25 10.44 -8.82
CA MET A 110 1.62 10.53 -7.39
C MET A 110 0.44 11.00 -6.54
N ALA A 111 -0.34 11.97 -7.01
CA ALA A 111 -1.57 12.39 -6.36
C ALA A 111 -2.59 11.24 -6.30
N LEU A 112 -2.76 10.48 -7.38
CA LEU A 112 -3.68 9.35 -7.45
C LEU A 112 -3.27 8.21 -6.49
N LEU A 113 -1.99 7.88 -6.44
CA LEU A 113 -1.44 6.93 -5.46
C LEU A 113 -1.63 7.41 -4.02
N GLY A 114 -1.46 8.72 -3.78
CA GLY A 114 -1.66 9.31 -2.46
C GLY A 114 -3.12 9.24 -2.04
N LEU A 115 -4.06 9.65 -2.91
CA LEU A 115 -5.50 9.59 -2.65
C LEU A 115 -6.03 8.18 -2.43
N SER A 116 -5.41 7.17 -3.02
CA SER A 116 -5.91 5.79 -2.98
C SER A 116 -5.33 4.99 -1.80
N ASN A 117 -4.04 5.06 -1.51
CA ASN A 117 -3.39 4.21 -0.48
C ASN A 117 -4.11 4.17 0.89
N PRO A 118 -4.54 5.31 1.48
CA PRO A 118 -5.24 5.31 2.76
C PRO A 118 -6.55 4.54 2.74
N LEU A 119 -7.22 4.44 1.59
CA LEU A 119 -8.48 3.70 1.44
C LEU A 119 -8.27 2.20 1.70
N TYR A 120 -7.16 1.64 1.22
CA TYR A 120 -6.77 0.27 1.54
C TYR A 120 -6.40 0.13 3.02
N GLN A 121 -5.53 1.01 3.54
CA GLN A 121 -5.00 0.89 4.89
C GLN A 121 -6.11 0.97 5.95
N VAL A 122 -6.97 2.00 5.88
CA VAL A 122 -8.07 2.18 6.84
C VAL A 122 -9.08 1.03 6.72
N GLY A 123 -9.40 0.58 5.51
CA GLY A 123 -10.27 -0.57 5.29
C GLY A 123 -9.69 -1.87 5.87
N ALA A 124 -8.39 -2.08 5.70
CA ALA A 124 -7.68 -3.25 6.20
C ALA A 124 -7.57 -3.26 7.72
N ASP A 125 -7.19 -2.15 8.34
CA ASP A 125 -7.08 -2.03 9.80
C ASP A 125 -8.44 -2.23 10.48
N ALA A 126 -9.49 -1.63 9.91
CA ALA A 126 -10.84 -1.81 10.41
C ALA A 126 -11.29 -3.28 10.25
N MET A 127 -11.14 -3.87 9.06
CA MET A 127 -11.52 -5.26 8.82
C MET A 127 -10.75 -6.24 9.70
N LEU A 128 -9.47 -5.98 9.98
CA LEU A 128 -8.68 -6.76 10.93
C LEU A 128 -9.24 -6.66 12.35
N ALA A 129 -9.61 -5.46 12.80
CA ALA A 129 -10.24 -5.28 14.09
C ALA A 129 -11.58 -6.03 14.20
N ASP A 130 -12.37 -6.12 13.14
CA ASP A 130 -13.64 -6.86 13.16
C ASP A 130 -13.45 -8.38 13.26
N ILE A 131 -12.46 -8.95 12.56
CA ILE A 131 -12.30 -10.41 12.43
C ILE A 131 -11.39 -11.02 13.50
N ILE A 132 -10.55 -10.21 14.16
CA ILE A 132 -9.58 -10.68 15.17
C ILE A 132 -10.04 -10.30 16.59
N PRO A 133 -10.14 -11.27 17.52
CA PRO A 133 -10.42 -11.01 18.93
C PRO A 133 -9.42 -10.03 19.55
N SER A 134 -9.86 -9.18 20.46
CA SER A 134 -9.05 -8.12 21.09
C SER A 134 -7.70 -8.60 21.62
N GLU A 135 -7.67 -9.80 22.20
CA GLU A 135 -6.50 -10.40 22.84
C GLU A 135 -5.41 -10.79 21.84
N GLN A 136 -5.78 -10.99 20.57
CA GLN A 136 -4.88 -11.44 19.50
C GLN A 136 -4.57 -10.32 18.49
N ARG A 137 -5.21 -9.15 18.59
CA ARG A 137 -5.03 -8.04 17.64
C ARG A 137 -3.59 -7.54 17.59
N THR A 138 -2.92 -7.42 18.74
CA THR A 138 -1.52 -6.98 18.81
C THR A 138 -0.61 -7.91 18.01
N ASP A 139 -0.80 -9.22 18.14
CA ASP A 139 -0.02 -10.23 17.40
C ASP A 139 -0.33 -10.19 15.90
N ALA A 140 -1.60 -10.00 15.52
CA ALA A 140 -2.01 -9.86 14.13
C ALA A 140 -1.42 -8.59 13.47
N TYR A 141 -1.40 -7.46 14.17
CA TYR A 141 -0.74 -6.23 13.70
C TYR A 141 0.79 -6.41 13.60
N ALA A 142 1.41 -7.11 14.56
CA ALA A 142 2.83 -7.43 14.49
C ALA A 142 3.16 -8.29 13.26
N LEU A 143 2.34 -9.31 12.98
CA LEU A 143 2.50 -10.15 11.80
C LEU A 143 2.32 -9.35 10.49
N ASN A 144 1.30 -8.47 10.42
CA ASN A 144 1.14 -7.56 9.27
C ASN A 144 2.38 -6.69 9.06
N ARG A 145 2.94 -6.13 10.13
CA ARG A 145 4.13 -5.26 10.05
C ARG A 145 5.36 -6.02 9.58
N ILE A 146 5.59 -7.23 10.10
CA ILE A 146 6.69 -8.10 9.67
C ILE A 146 6.54 -8.44 8.18
N ALA A 147 5.34 -8.86 7.77
CA ALA A 147 5.05 -9.21 6.38
C ALA A 147 5.20 -8.00 5.44
N HIS A 148 4.71 -6.83 5.84
CA HIS A 148 4.85 -5.59 5.08
C HIS A 148 6.32 -5.20 4.90
N ASN A 149 7.11 -5.18 5.97
CA ASN A 149 8.53 -4.84 5.88
C ASN A 149 9.31 -5.84 5.02
N ALA A 150 9.02 -7.14 5.17
CA ALA A 150 9.63 -8.18 4.35
C ALA A 150 9.26 -7.99 2.87
N ALA A 151 7.98 -7.76 2.56
CA ALA A 151 7.51 -7.49 1.20
C ALA A 151 8.16 -6.24 0.61
N PHE A 152 8.21 -5.14 1.38
CA PHE A 152 8.80 -3.88 0.97
C PHE A 152 10.28 -4.05 0.64
N GLY A 153 11.04 -4.74 1.49
CA GLY A 153 12.46 -5.01 1.28
C GLY A 153 12.74 -5.99 0.13
N MET A 154 11.85 -6.95 -0.12
CA MET A 154 11.99 -7.90 -1.23
C MET A 154 11.64 -7.29 -2.59
N GLY A 155 10.70 -6.33 -2.66
CA GLY A 155 10.24 -5.76 -3.93
C GLY A 155 11.38 -5.29 -4.83
N PRO A 156 12.26 -4.36 -4.40
CA PRO A 156 13.37 -3.87 -5.23
C PRO A 156 14.38 -4.93 -5.66
N ALA A 157 14.44 -6.07 -4.97
CA ALA A 157 15.36 -7.15 -5.30
C ALA A 157 14.84 -8.03 -6.44
N VAL A 158 13.52 -8.05 -6.67
CA VAL A 158 12.85 -8.88 -7.68
C VAL A 158 12.50 -8.09 -8.93
N GLY A 159 12.50 -6.76 -8.87
CA GLY A 159 12.32 -5.87 -10.01
C GLY A 159 12.73 -4.44 -9.69
#